data_AF-A0A2J8TS16-F1
#
_entry.id   AF-A0A2J8TS16-F1
#
_cell.length_a   1.000
_cell.length_b   1.000
_cell.length_c   1.000
_cell.angle_alpha   90.00
_cell.angle_beta   90.00
_cell.angle_gamma   90.00
#
_symmetry.space_group_name_H-M   'P 1'
#
loop_
_entity.id
_entity.type
_entity.pdbx_description
1 polymer ?
#
loop_
_entity_poly.entity_id
_entity_poly.type
_entity_poly.pdbx_seq_one_letter_code
_entity_poly.pdbx_strand_id
1 'polypeptide(L)'
;MPVFHPRFKREFIQEPAKNRPGPQTRSDLLLSGRDWNTLIVGKLSPWIRPDSKVEKIRRNSEAAMLQELNFGAYLGLPAFLLPLNQEDNTNLARVLTNHIHTGHHSSMFWMRVPLVAPEDLRDDIIENAPTTHTQEYSGEEKTWMWWHNFRTLCDYSKRIAVALEIGADL
;
A
#
# COMPACT_ATOMS: atom_id res chain seq x y z
N MET A 1 9.60 5.30 5.60
CA MET A 1 10.10 4.06 6.24
C MET A 1 8.94 3.22 6.77
N PRO A 2 9.10 1.89 6.96
CA PRO A 2 8.09 1.05 7.58
C PRO A 2 7.83 1.45 9.05
N VAL A 3 6.56 1.60 9.43
CA VAL A 3 6.15 1.90 10.83
C VAL A 3 5.95 0.63 11.66
N PHE A 4 5.83 -0.53 10.99
CA PHE A 4 6.00 -1.87 11.55
C PHE A 4 7.11 -2.58 10.78
N HIS A 5 7.77 -3.56 11.40
CA HIS A 5 8.81 -4.32 10.71
C HIS A 5 8.20 -5.06 9.49
N PRO A 6 8.76 -4.90 8.27
CA PRO A 6 8.09 -5.34 7.03
C PRO A 6 7.99 -6.86 6.89
N ARG A 7 8.77 -7.65 7.64
CA ARG A 7 8.66 -9.12 7.69
C ARG A 7 7.84 -9.63 8.89
N PHE A 8 7.39 -8.75 9.78
CA PHE A 8 6.62 -9.14 10.96
C PHE A 8 5.14 -9.28 10.60
N LYS A 9 4.80 -10.45 10.01
CA LYS A 9 3.43 -10.82 9.68
C LYS A 9 2.61 -11.06 10.96
N ARG A 10 1.41 -10.49 11.00
CA ARG A 10 0.50 -10.49 12.16
C ARG A 10 -0.76 -11.27 11.85
N GLU A 11 -1.28 -11.98 12.85
CA GLU A 11 -2.52 -12.74 12.80
C GLU A 11 -3.53 -12.04 13.73
N PHE A 12 -4.78 -11.91 13.30
CA PHE A 12 -5.83 -11.20 14.03
C PHE A 12 -7.03 -12.10 14.34
N ILE A 13 -7.07 -13.31 13.77
CA ILE A 13 -8.24 -14.18 13.79
C ILE A 13 -7.91 -15.50 14.49
N GLN A 14 -6.83 -16.18 14.08
CA GLN A 14 -6.52 -17.54 14.53
C GLN A 14 -5.57 -17.58 15.74
N GLU A 15 -5.90 -18.45 16.70
CA GLU A 15 -5.00 -18.80 17.81
C GLU A 15 -3.94 -19.82 17.38
N PRO A 16 -2.76 -19.86 18.05
CA PRO A 16 -2.35 -18.99 19.15
C PRO A 16 -1.73 -17.67 18.68
N ALA A 17 -1.47 -17.53 17.37
CA ALA A 17 -0.68 -16.43 16.83
C ALA A 17 -1.31 -15.04 17.03
N LYS A 18 -2.65 -14.95 17.07
CA LYS A 18 -3.36 -13.72 17.43
C LYS A 18 -2.96 -13.18 18.80
N ASN A 19 -2.62 -14.06 19.74
CA ASN A 19 -2.28 -13.70 21.13
C ASN A 19 -0.76 -13.56 21.33
N ARG A 20 0.00 -13.26 20.26
CA ARG A 20 1.46 -13.07 20.35
C ARG A 20 1.78 -11.94 21.35
N PRO A 21 2.58 -12.21 22.40
CA PRO A 21 2.92 -11.22 23.40
C PRO A 21 3.93 -10.19 22.88
N GLY A 22 4.10 -9.11 23.63
CA GLY A 22 5.09 -8.08 23.38
C GLY A 22 4.59 -6.90 22.54
N PRO A 23 5.43 -5.85 22.39
CA PRO A 23 5.09 -4.69 21.60
C PRO A 23 4.99 -5.05 20.11
N GLN A 24 3.95 -4.58 19.45
CA GLN A 24 3.71 -4.89 18.02
C GLN A 24 4.68 -4.14 17.09
N THR A 25 5.22 -3.00 17.53
CA THR A 25 6.24 -2.22 16.84
C THR A 25 7.06 -1.37 17.82
N ARG A 26 7.98 -0.56 17.30
CA ARG A 26 8.81 0.38 18.05
C ARG A 26 7.97 1.52 18.67
N SER A 27 8.43 2.08 19.79
CA SER A 27 7.77 3.21 20.44
C SER A 27 7.91 4.51 19.64
N ASP A 28 6.87 5.34 19.74
CA ASP A 28 6.80 6.74 19.34
C ASP A 28 7.87 7.63 20.01
N LEU A 29 8.26 7.32 21.25
CA LEU A 29 9.25 8.08 22.05
C LEU A 29 10.67 8.07 21.46
N LEU A 30 10.91 7.27 20.41
CA LEU A 30 12.20 7.25 19.71
C LEU A 30 12.50 8.53 18.94
N LEU A 31 11.49 9.34 18.61
CA LEU A 31 11.65 10.62 17.93
C LEU A 31 10.76 11.68 18.59
N SER A 32 11.10 12.95 18.38
CA SER A 32 10.20 14.03 18.81
C SER A 32 8.95 14.09 17.93
N GLY A 33 7.87 14.66 18.45
CA GLY A 33 6.64 14.84 17.65
C GLY A 33 6.88 15.67 16.38
N ARG A 34 7.80 16.64 16.43
CA ARG A 34 8.19 17.43 15.25
C ARG A 34 8.85 16.57 14.18
N ASP A 35 9.74 15.67 14.57
CA ASP A 35 10.43 14.78 13.62
C ASP A 35 9.44 13.85 12.93
N TRP A 36 8.52 13.23 13.68
CA TRP A 36 7.45 12.42 13.09
C TRP A 36 6.59 13.22 12.10
N ASN A 37 6.19 14.43 12.48
CA ASN A 37 5.30 15.28 11.68
C ASN A 37 5.96 15.84 10.40
N THR A 38 7.29 15.82 10.28
CA THR A 38 7.98 16.52 9.19
C THR A 38 8.98 15.68 8.41
N LEU A 39 9.60 14.68 9.03
CA LEU A 39 10.72 13.94 8.44
C LEU A 39 10.34 12.52 8.00
N ILE A 40 9.18 12.01 8.45
CA ILE A 40 8.86 10.59 8.30
C ILE A 40 7.64 10.38 7.42
N VAL A 41 7.85 9.70 6.29
CA VAL A 41 6.76 9.14 5.47
C VAL A 41 6.56 7.68 5.84
N GLY A 42 5.35 7.30 6.25
CA GLY A 42 4.99 5.91 6.56
C GLY A 42 4.98 5.04 5.32
N LYS A 43 5.22 3.73 5.47
CA LYS A 43 5.09 2.74 4.38
C LYS A 43 4.27 1.56 4.86
N LEU A 44 3.31 1.14 4.03
CA LEU A 44 2.54 -0.08 4.24
C LEU A 44 3.45 -1.31 4.19
N SER A 45 3.27 -2.25 5.11
CA SER A 45 4.01 -3.52 5.08
C SER A 45 3.70 -4.32 3.80
N PRO A 46 4.73 -4.91 3.15
CA PRO A 46 4.56 -5.53 1.82
C PRO A 46 3.71 -6.81 1.83
N TRP A 47 3.52 -7.45 2.98
CA TRP A 47 2.69 -8.65 3.10
C TRP A 47 1.18 -8.36 3.18
N ILE A 48 0.80 -7.08 3.35
CA ILE A 48 -0.59 -6.65 3.44
C ILE A 48 -1.19 -6.68 2.03
N ARG A 49 -2.11 -7.61 1.79
CA ARG A 49 -2.77 -7.86 0.50
C ARG A 49 -4.30 -7.86 0.68
N PRO A 50 -4.96 -6.69 0.79
CA PRO A 50 -6.42 -6.61 0.99
C PRO A 50 -7.22 -7.24 -0.15
N ASP A 51 -6.69 -7.24 -1.37
CA ASP A 51 -7.33 -7.81 -2.56
C ASP A 51 -6.95 -9.29 -2.82
N SER A 52 -6.37 -9.96 -1.82
CA SER A 52 -6.04 -11.39 -1.91
C SER A 52 -7.30 -12.24 -2.18
N LYS A 53 -7.17 -13.21 -3.09
CA LYS A 53 -8.21 -14.21 -3.36
C LYS A 53 -8.45 -15.15 -2.16
N VAL A 54 -7.43 -15.35 -1.31
CA VAL A 54 -7.55 -16.12 -0.07
C VAL A 54 -8.17 -15.26 1.03
N GLU A 55 -9.35 -15.65 1.51
CA GLU A 55 -10.14 -14.90 2.50
C GLU A 55 -9.37 -14.62 3.80
N LYS A 56 -8.65 -15.62 4.33
CA LYS A 56 -7.86 -15.46 5.56
C LYS A 56 -6.78 -14.37 5.41
N ILE A 57 -6.12 -14.32 4.25
CA ILE A 57 -5.11 -13.29 3.97
C ILE A 57 -5.79 -11.93 3.83
N ARG A 58 -6.92 -11.86 3.11
CA ARG A 58 -7.70 -10.65 2.94
C ARG A 58 -8.11 -10.04 4.29
N ARG A 59 -8.80 -10.80 5.14
CA ARG A 59 -9.27 -10.32 6.45
C ARG A 59 -8.12 -9.88 7.38
N ASN A 60 -7.03 -10.65 7.43
CA ASN A 60 -5.84 -10.26 8.20
C ASN A 60 -5.16 -9.01 7.62
N SER A 61 -5.16 -8.85 6.30
CA SER A 61 -4.60 -7.67 5.63
C SER A 61 -5.43 -6.42 5.87
N GLU A 62 -6.76 -6.51 5.88
CA GLU A 62 -7.65 -5.40 6.23
C GLU A 62 -7.38 -4.91 7.66
N ALA A 63 -7.29 -5.82 8.62
CA ALA A 63 -6.98 -5.51 10.01
C ALA A 63 -5.58 -4.89 10.17
N ALA A 64 -4.58 -5.46 9.49
CA ALA A 64 -3.21 -4.95 9.50
C ALA A 64 -3.11 -3.56 8.85
N MET A 65 -3.81 -3.34 7.73
CA MET A 65 -3.84 -2.05 7.04
C MET A 65 -4.43 -0.97 7.93
N LEU A 66 -5.59 -1.22 8.55
CA LEU A 66 -6.20 -0.28 9.49
C LEU A 66 -5.27 -0.01 10.68
N GLN A 67 -4.61 -1.04 11.22
CA GLN A 67 -3.65 -0.87 12.32
C GLN A 67 -2.48 0.04 11.92
N GLU A 68 -1.88 -0.17 10.74
CA GLU A 68 -0.74 0.65 10.29
C GLU A 68 -1.14 2.09 9.97
N LEU A 69 -2.31 2.28 9.34
CA LEU A 69 -2.86 3.60 9.04
C LEU A 69 -3.21 4.39 10.31
N ASN A 70 -3.88 3.73 11.27
CA ASN A 70 -4.20 4.34 12.56
C ASN A 70 -2.94 4.69 13.35
N PHE A 71 -1.90 3.85 13.29
CA PHE A 71 -0.62 4.16 13.92
C PHE A 71 0.10 5.33 13.23
N GLY A 72 0.02 5.43 11.90
CA GLY A 72 0.51 6.59 11.16
C GLY A 72 -0.22 7.89 11.54
N ALA A 73 -1.53 7.83 11.72
CA ALA A 73 -2.33 8.96 12.19
C ALA A 73 -1.97 9.34 13.65
N TYR A 74 -1.76 8.35 14.52
CA TYR A 74 -1.31 8.55 15.90
C TYR A 74 0.05 9.24 15.98
N LEU A 75 1.00 8.84 15.15
CA LEU A 75 2.32 9.48 15.06
C LEU A 75 2.28 10.86 14.39
N GLY A 76 1.16 11.28 13.80
CA GLY A 76 1.05 12.57 13.12
C GLY A 76 1.80 12.64 11.78
N LEU A 77 1.99 11.50 11.10
CA LEU A 77 2.81 11.46 9.89
C LEU A 77 2.24 12.36 8.78
N PRO A 78 3.09 13.15 8.08
CA PRO A 78 2.64 14.02 7.00
C PRO A 78 2.11 13.24 5.80
N ALA A 79 2.69 12.07 5.51
CA ALA A 79 2.27 11.22 4.42
C ALA A 79 2.47 9.72 4.71
N PHE A 80 1.70 8.89 4.01
CA PHE A 80 1.78 7.42 4.07
C PHE A 80 1.75 6.82 2.66
N LEU A 81 2.71 5.94 2.37
CA LEU A 81 2.85 5.27 1.06
C LEU A 81 2.08 3.95 1.02
N LEU A 82 1.25 3.77 -0.01
CA LEU A 82 0.52 2.54 -0.32
C LEU A 82 0.78 2.13 -1.78
N PRO A 83 1.00 0.83 -2.08
CA PRO A 83 1.30 0.39 -3.45
C PRO A 83 0.03 0.19 -4.29
N LEU A 84 0.11 0.55 -5.57
CA LEU A 84 -0.75 0.07 -6.65
C LEU A 84 0.12 -0.76 -7.60
N ASN A 85 0.13 -2.08 -7.40
CA ASN A 85 1.04 -3.01 -8.08
C ASN A 85 0.32 -4.15 -8.83
N GLN A 86 -1.00 -4.05 -8.92
CA GLN A 86 -1.87 -4.94 -9.66
C GLN A 86 -3.12 -4.16 -10.08
N GLU A 87 -3.96 -4.74 -10.92
CA GLU A 87 -5.17 -4.09 -11.43
C GLU A 87 -6.25 -3.91 -10.35
N ASP A 88 -6.64 -5.00 -9.67
CA ASP A 88 -7.68 -4.98 -8.65
C ASP A 88 -7.15 -4.49 -7.30
N ASN A 89 -7.50 -3.26 -6.92
CA ASN A 89 -7.22 -2.67 -5.62
C ASN A 89 -8.52 -2.19 -4.93
N THR A 90 -9.64 -2.86 -5.22
CA THR A 90 -10.97 -2.43 -4.81
C THR A 90 -11.12 -2.42 -3.28
N ASN A 91 -10.64 -3.48 -2.62
CA ASN A 91 -10.72 -3.61 -1.18
C ASN A 91 -9.67 -2.72 -0.48
N LEU A 92 -8.49 -2.55 -1.08
CA LEU A 92 -7.51 -1.53 -0.65
C LEU A 92 -8.17 -0.13 -0.63
N ALA A 93 -8.85 0.25 -1.71
CA ALA A 93 -9.56 1.52 -1.83
C ALA A 93 -10.64 1.64 -0.75
N ARG A 94 -11.48 0.61 -0.57
CA ARG A 94 -12.54 0.59 0.46
C ARG A 94 -11.98 0.81 1.86
N VAL A 95 -10.93 0.10 2.25
CA VAL A 95 -10.33 0.24 3.59
C VAL A 95 -9.71 1.63 3.77
N LEU A 96 -9.02 2.14 2.76
CA LEU A 96 -8.44 3.49 2.80
C LEU A 96 -9.53 4.56 2.91
N THR A 97 -10.58 4.48 2.09
CA THR A 97 -11.73 5.39 2.13
C THR A 97 -12.39 5.37 3.50
N ASN A 98 -12.61 4.19 4.10
CA ASN A 98 -13.15 4.08 5.45
C ASN A 98 -12.25 4.77 6.47
N HIS A 99 -10.92 4.58 6.38
CA HIS A 99 -9.97 5.26 7.27
C HIS A 99 -9.98 6.78 7.07
N ILE A 100 -10.03 7.28 5.83
CA ILE A 100 -10.12 8.72 5.51
C ILE A 100 -11.34 9.36 6.16
N HIS A 101 -12.48 8.66 6.20
CA HIS A 101 -13.72 9.13 6.83
C HIS A 101 -13.75 8.91 8.34
N THR A 102 -12.81 8.14 8.91
CA THR A 102 -12.75 7.83 10.34
C THR A 102 -11.75 8.75 11.03
N GLY A 103 -12.24 9.88 11.55
CA GLY A 103 -11.46 10.82 12.37
C GLY A 103 -10.93 12.04 11.59
N HIS A 104 -10.29 12.95 12.32
CA HIS A 104 -9.74 14.19 11.77
C HIS A 104 -8.21 14.13 11.77
N HIS A 105 -7.62 13.61 10.70
CA HIS A 105 -6.18 13.71 10.47
C HIS A 105 -5.89 14.26 9.07
N SER A 106 -4.84 15.07 8.96
CA SER A 106 -4.47 15.82 7.74
C SER A 106 -3.45 15.08 6.86
N SER A 107 -3.15 13.83 7.16
CA SER A 107 -2.15 13.05 6.45
C SER A 107 -2.51 12.84 4.97
N MET A 108 -1.50 12.90 4.11
CA MET A 108 -1.59 12.55 2.69
C MET A 108 -1.35 11.05 2.48
N PHE A 109 -1.97 10.48 1.45
CA PHE A 109 -1.78 9.11 1.01
C PHE A 109 -1.15 9.12 -0.37
N TRP A 110 0.08 8.63 -0.45
CA TRP A 110 0.83 8.57 -1.68
C TRP A 110 0.70 7.18 -2.28
N MET A 111 0.00 7.09 -3.39
CA MET A 111 -0.18 5.86 -4.13
C MET A 111 1.06 5.64 -5.00
N ARG A 112 1.88 4.69 -4.60
CA ARG A 112 3.07 4.28 -5.35
C ARG A 112 2.63 3.42 -6.53
N VAL A 113 2.73 3.99 -7.72
CA VAL A 113 2.36 3.35 -8.98
C VAL A 113 3.54 3.47 -9.94
N PRO A 114 3.97 2.39 -10.60
CA PRO A 114 5.07 2.46 -11.55
C PRO A 114 4.61 3.00 -12.91
N LEU A 115 5.53 3.58 -13.67
CA LEU A 115 5.28 3.97 -15.06
C LEU A 115 4.97 2.73 -15.90
N VAL A 116 5.89 1.75 -15.90
CA VAL A 116 5.73 0.45 -16.55
C VAL A 116 5.44 -0.63 -15.50
N ALA A 117 4.47 -1.52 -15.75
CA ALA A 117 4.17 -2.59 -14.80
C ALA A 117 5.35 -3.58 -14.70
N PRO A 118 5.63 -4.18 -13.53
CA PRO A 118 6.72 -5.13 -13.39
C PRO A 118 6.64 -6.35 -14.31
N GLU A 119 5.43 -6.75 -14.71
CA GLU A 119 5.21 -7.86 -15.64
C GLU A 119 5.65 -7.52 -17.07
N ASP A 120 5.58 -6.24 -17.46
CA ASP A 120 5.96 -5.78 -18.80
C ASP A 120 7.46 -5.48 -18.91
N LEU A 121 8.13 -5.27 -17.77
CA LEU A 121 9.56 -4.98 -17.67
C LEU A 121 10.39 -6.23 -17.32
N ARG A 122 9.79 -7.43 -17.34
CA ARG A 122 10.51 -8.66 -16.98
C ARG A 122 11.47 -9.08 -18.09
N ASP A 123 12.61 -9.64 -17.70
CA ASP A 123 13.56 -10.22 -18.66
C ASP A 123 12.88 -11.38 -19.44
N ASP A 124 13.07 -11.40 -20.77
CA ASP A 124 12.54 -12.46 -21.66
C ASP A 124 13.41 -13.73 -21.59
N ILE A 125 13.48 -14.31 -20.39
CA ILE A 125 14.31 -15.50 -20.08
C ILE A 125 13.49 -16.75 -19.78
N ILE A 126 12.15 -16.66 -19.86
CA ILE A 126 11.22 -17.75 -19.54
C ILE A 126 10.75 -18.40 -20.84
N GLU A 127 11.34 -19.55 -21.20
CA GLU A 127 11.12 -20.25 -22.48
C GLU A 127 9.64 -20.48 -22.82
N ASN A 128 8.83 -20.89 -21.84
CA ASN A 128 7.42 -21.22 -22.03
C ASN A 128 6.46 -20.04 -21.83
N ALA A 129 6.98 -18.83 -21.58
CA ALA A 129 6.19 -17.61 -21.39
C ALA A 129 6.94 -16.39 -21.99
N PRO A 130 7.08 -16.34 -23.32
CA PRO A 130 7.78 -15.22 -23.97
C PRO A 130 7.08 -13.89 -23.66
N THR A 131 7.84 -12.80 -23.60
CA THR A 131 7.26 -11.46 -23.51
C THR A 131 6.54 -11.10 -24.80
N THR A 132 5.45 -10.34 -24.67
CA THR A 132 4.73 -9.83 -25.84
C THR A 132 5.59 -8.77 -26.56
N HIS A 133 6.04 -9.08 -27.77
CA HIS A 133 6.82 -8.17 -28.62
C HIS A 133 5.93 -7.31 -29.55
N THR A 134 4.60 -7.44 -29.44
CA THR A 134 3.64 -6.64 -30.22
C THR A 134 3.28 -5.37 -29.47
N GLN A 135 3.26 -4.24 -30.19
CA GLN A 135 2.91 -2.94 -29.62
C GLN A 135 1.43 -2.88 -29.23
N GLU A 136 1.16 -2.92 -27.93
CA GLU A 136 -0.19 -2.82 -27.36
C GLU A 136 -0.40 -1.40 -26.81
N TYR A 137 -0.83 -0.48 -27.68
CA TYR A 137 -1.01 0.95 -27.34
C TYR A 137 -1.86 1.18 -26.07
N SER A 138 -2.91 0.38 -25.85
CA SER A 138 -3.73 0.46 -24.63
C SER A 138 -3.17 -0.35 -23.45
N GLY A 139 -2.32 -1.34 -23.72
CA GLY A 139 -1.67 -2.17 -22.71
C GLY A 139 -0.57 -1.39 -21.98
N GLU A 140 0.19 -0.57 -22.70
CA GLU A 140 1.30 0.23 -22.17
C GLU A 140 0.84 1.25 -21.09
N GLU A 141 -0.40 1.74 -21.16
CA GLU A 141 -0.98 2.68 -20.19
C GLU A 141 -1.74 2.00 -19.02
N LYS A 142 -1.59 0.67 -18.84
CA LYS A 142 -2.37 -0.09 -17.83
C LYS A 142 -2.20 0.43 -16.40
N THR A 143 -1.00 0.87 -16.03
CA THR A 143 -0.68 1.36 -14.68
C THR A 143 -1.43 2.67 -14.37
N TRP A 144 -1.65 3.51 -15.39
CA TRP A 144 -2.47 4.70 -15.26
C TRP A 144 -3.94 4.34 -14.99
N MET A 145 -4.45 3.28 -15.64
CA MET A 145 -5.80 2.78 -15.38
C MET A 145 -5.95 2.27 -13.95
N TRP A 146 -4.93 1.62 -13.37
CA TRP A 146 -4.93 1.22 -11.96
C TRP A 146 -5.12 2.44 -11.04
N TRP A 147 -4.37 3.52 -11.30
CA TRP A 147 -4.50 4.78 -10.57
C TRP A 147 -5.86 5.45 -10.78
N HIS A 148 -6.35 5.50 -12.02
CA HIS A 148 -7.64 6.09 -12.37
C HIS A 148 -8.80 5.39 -11.64
N ASN A 149 -8.84 4.06 -11.69
CA ASN A 149 -9.86 3.27 -11.01
C ASN A 149 -9.79 3.46 -9.49
N PHE A 150 -8.57 3.43 -8.92
CA PHE A 150 -8.38 3.59 -7.49
C PHE A 150 -8.88 4.95 -6.98
N ARG A 151 -8.46 6.06 -7.61
CA ARG A 151 -8.90 7.41 -7.17
C ARG A 151 -10.41 7.63 -7.39
N THR A 152 -10.99 6.97 -8.38
CA THR A 152 -12.44 7.01 -8.65
C THR A 152 -13.22 6.28 -7.57
N LEU A 153 -12.76 5.09 -7.14
CA LEU A 153 -13.35 4.37 -6.00
C LEU A 153 -13.23 5.14 -4.68
N CYS A 154 -12.20 5.98 -4.54
CA CYS A 154 -12.00 6.86 -3.39
C CYS A 154 -12.63 8.26 -3.57
N ASP A 155 -13.53 8.43 -4.53
CA ASP A 155 -14.29 9.66 -4.80
C ASP A 155 -13.41 10.92 -4.89
N TYR A 156 -12.29 10.81 -5.61
CA TYR A 156 -11.36 11.91 -5.89
C TYR A 156 -10.90 12.68 -4.62
N SER A 157 -10.74 11.95 -3.51
CA SER A 157 -10.27 12.55 -2.26
C SER A 157 -8.97 13.33 -2.46
N LYS A 158 -8.98 14.62 -2.08
CA LYS A 158 -7.81 15.52 -2.13
C LYS A 158 -6.61 15.05 -1.32
N ARG A 159 -6.80 14.04 -0.45
CA ARG A 159 -5.76 13.46 0.39
C ARG A 159 -5.00 12.34 -0.32
N ILE A 160 -5.46 11.89 -1.48
CA ILE A 160 -4.85 10.81 -2.24
C ILE A 160 -4.09 11.42 -3.41
N ALA A 161 -2.79 11.14 -3.49
CA ALA A 161 -1.89 11.66 -4.51
C ALA A 161 -1.03 10.54 -5.11
N VAL A 162 -0.33 10.83 -6.20
CA VAL A 162 0.54 9.89 -6.91
C VAL A 162 1.97 9.99 -6.39
N ALA A 163 2.61 8.85 -6.17
CA ALA A 163 4.05 8.71 -6.11
C ALA A 163 4.50 7.84 -7.30
N LEU A 164 4.84 8.50 -8.42
CA LEU A 164 5.18 7.82 -9.66
C LEU A 164 6.58 7.19 -9.54
N GLU A 165 6.67 5.90 -9.78
CA GLU A 165 7.93 5.15 -9.79
C GLU A 165 8.47 5.03 -11.21
N ILE A 166 9.70 5.50 -11.42
CA ILE A 166 10.38 5.58 -12.72
C ILE A 166 11.32 4.38 -12.85
N GLY A 167 11.22 3.65 -13.96
CA GLY A 167 12.06 2.51 -14.30
C GLY A 167 13.42 2.92 -14.90
N ALA A 168 14.24 1.95 -15.26
CA ALA A 168 15.49 2.19 -15.98
C ALA A 168 15.23 2.68 -17.41
N ASP A 169 14.24 2.07 -18.05
CA ASP A 169 13.78 2.37 -19.41
C ASP A 169 12.42 3.10 -19.33
N LEU A 170 12.26 4.14 -20.16
CA LEU A 170 11.04 4.96 -20.25
C LEU A 170 10.11 4.49 -21.37
#